data_AF-A0A6J8DQ42-F1
#
_entry.id   AF-A0A6J8DQ42-F1
#
_cell.length_a   1.000
_cell.length_b   1.000
_cell.length_c   1.000
_cell.angle_alpha   90.00
_cell.angle_beta   90.00
_cell.angle_gamma   90.00
#
_symmetry.space_group_name_H-M   'P 1'
#
loop_
_entity.id
_entity.type
_entity.pdbx_description
1 polymer ?
#
loop_
_entity_poly.entity_id
_entity_poly.type
_entity_poly.pdbx_seq_one_letter_code
_entity_poly.pdbx_strand_id
1 'polypeptide(L)'
;MTNEQSDSILNMPLYTLEQATSVLEQVREFLNDGAVTCALNKPRYKTKPKLNVWSPDIKLALDEMRKYYAQLRTRKKLRRQVRIENAKVKDSEKQRIMETRTKDAKLFHHLVKSNRKTRGNATMDLHVGDILIETIVNVRINPAVLVTQNVPQRGFTAGSGPANAVLPVGEIYREAKDNKQDGFHGENGLDMETIIHLYKIYIVPVLLYGMDLLTPRSLNLEKLKKFQKKMFMQLMSLPTNTPDPAINILTGILPVEVMTFFKNVCTQPNESLEKQLARRQLCINSMNSNSWFIEVKTIMLKYDLGNTIDWLDIQIEKEELLSKTRKGINAYWIERITSLSKLYTGLLYLNSDIFMPWKIHPILRIKHQFQRDSKRVPTKIKLLTGTYILQPLRYKI
;
A
#
# COMPACT_ATOMS: atom_id res chain seq x y z
N MET A 1 28.77 20.33 19.58
CA MET A 1 28.95 19.18 20.49
C MET A 1 29.87 18.22 19.79
N THR A 2 30.97 17.83 20.43
CA THR A 2 31.83 16.76 19.92
C THR A 2 31.09 15.43 20.01
N ASN A 3 31.41 14.44 19.16
CA ASN A 3 30.74 13.12 19.15
C ASN A 3 30.71 12.47 20.55
N GLU A 4 31.74 12.70 21.36
CA GLU A 4 31.85 12.21 22.74
C GLU A 4 30.77 12.80 23.69
N GLN A 5 30.38 14.07 23.51
CA GLN A 5 29.32 14.69 24.32
C GLN A 5 27.92 14.19 23.94
N SER A 6 27.69 13.81 22.68
CA SER A 6 26.42 13.20 22.26
C SER A 6 26.26 11.77 22.77
N ASP A 7 27.34 10.99 22.81
CA ASP A 7 27.30 9.61 23.27
C ASP A 7 27.09 9.51 24.78
N SER A 8 27.67 10.41 25.59
CA SER A 8 27.43 10.43 27.04
C SER A 8 25.96 10.74 27.39
N ILE A 9 25.31 11.65 26.65
CA ILE A 9 23.89 11.99 26.83
C ILE A 9 22.97 10.85 26.35
N LEU A 10 23.38 10.11 25.31
CA LEU A 10 22.63 8.95 24.83
C LEU A 10 22.76 7.74 25.77
N ASN A 11 23.85 7.66 26.54
CA ASN A 11 24.17 6.53 27.42
C ASN A 11 23.89 6.79 28.91
N MET A 12 23.39 7.97 29.30
CA MET A 12 22.93 8.18 30.67
C MET A 12 21.87 7.14 31.05
N PRO A 13 22.00 6.47 32.22
CA PRO A 13 21.04 5.47 32.67
C PRO A 13 19.67 6.12 32.77
N LEU A 14 18.70 5.55 32.07
CA LEU A 14 17.30 5.94 32.25
C LEU A 14 16.93 5.61 33.69
N TYR A 15 16.21 6.52 34.34
CA TYR A 15 15.39 6.14 35.49
C TYR A 15 14.61 4.88 35.08
N THR A 16 14.75 3.81 35.85
CA THR A 16 14.05 2.57 35.52
C THR A 16 12.55 2.85 35.57
N LEU A 17 11.78 2.08 34.80
CA LEU A 17 10.32 2.20 34.82
C LEU A 17 9.79 2.14 36.26
N GLU A 18 10.43 1.32 37.11
CA GLU A 18 10.17 1.17 38.54
C GLU A 18 10.37 2.46 39.35
N GLN A 19 11.43 3.23 39.08
CA GLN A 19 11.65 4.49 39.78
C GLN A 19 10.63 5.56 39.37
N ALA A 20 10.24 5.58 38.09
CA ALA A 20 9.20 6.49 37.60
C ALA A 20 7.81 6.13 38.14
N THR A 21 7.50 4.84 38.28
CA THR A 21 6.24 4.39 38.91
C THR A 21 6.23 4.69 40.40
N SER A 22 7.36 4.53 41.10
CA SER A 22 7.48 4.84 42.52
C SER A 22 7.20 6.31 42.83
N VAL A 23 7.74 7.24 42.02
CA VAL A 23 7.47 8.68 42.18
C VAL A 23 5.99 9.00 41.90
N LEU A 24 5.37 8.36 40.91
CA LEU A 24 3.95 8.56 40.61
C LEU A 24 3.03 8.01 41.71
N GLU A 25 3.40 6.89 42.33
CA GLU A 25 2.68 6.33 43.48
C GLU A 25 2.76 7.25 44.70
N GLN A 26 3.95 7.78 45.02
CA GLN A 26 4.11 8.75 46.11
C GLN A 26 3.26 10.03 45.88
N VAL A 27 3.23 10.55 44.65
CA VAL A 27 2.39 11.71 44.32
C VAL A 27 0.90 11.37 44.44
N ARG A 28 0.51 10.16 44.03
CA ARG A 28 -0.89 9.69 44.12
C ARG A 28 -1.33 9.51 45.58
N GLU A 29 -0.48 8.92 46.43
CA GLU A 29 -0.75 8.79 47.87
C GLU A 29 -0.92 10.16 48.51
N PHE A 30 -0.01 11.10 48.24
CA PHE A 30 -0.10 12.44 48.80
C PHE A 30 -1.38 13.20 48.38
N LEU A 31 -1.79 13.05 47.11
CA LEU A 31 -3.03 13.65 46.60
C LEU A 31 -4.28 13.01 47.22
N ASN A 32 -4.26 11.69 47.43
CA ASN A 32 -5.34 10.98 48.09
C ASN A 32 -5.46 11.37 49.56
N ASP A 33 -4.33 11.48 50.28
CA ASP A 33 -4.31 11.91 51.68
C ASP A 33 -4.82 13.35 51.83
N GLY A 34 -4.41 14.25 50.93
CA GLY A 34 -4.93 15.61 50.86
C GLY A 34 -6.44 15.67 50.57
N ALA A 35 -6.95 14.77 49.70
CA ALA A 35 -8.37 14.68 49.40
C ALA A 35 -9.18 14.15 50.59
N VAL A 36 -8.67 13.15 51.31
CA VAL A 36 -9.31 12.57 52.49
C VAL A 36 -9.34 13.56 53.66
N THR A 37 -8.24 14.27 53.92
CA THR A 37 -8.21 15.34 54.95
C THR A 37 -9.13 16.51 54.60
N CYS A 38 -9.26 16.88 53.32
CA CYS A 38 -10.24 17.88 52.87
C CYS A 38 -11.70 17.39 52.97
N ALA A 39 -11.96 16.09 52.82
CA ALA A 39 -13.30 15.52 52.90
C ALA A 39 -13.81 15.37 54.35
N LEU A 40 -12.91 15.07 55.29
CA LEU A 40 -13.22 14.93 56.72
C LEU A 40 -13.43 16.28 57.40
N ASN A 41 -12.70 17.31 56.97
CA ASN A 41 -12.94 18.68 57.39
C ASN A 41 -13.95 19.34 56.44
N LYS A 42 -15.26 19.13 56.66
CA LYS A 42 -16.31 19.99 56.09
C LYS A 42 -16.61 21.16 57.03
N PRO A 43 -15.98 22.34 56.88
CA PRO A 43 -16.54 23.56 57.41
C PRO A 43 -17.35 24.31 56.36
N ARG A 44 -18.45 24.91 56.82
CA ARG A 44 -19.25 25.92 56.13
C ARG A 44 -18.34 27.09 55.68
N TYR A 45 -17.75 27.04 54.50
CA TYR A 45 -17.15 28.23 53.89
C TYR A 45 -17.55 28.37 52.42
N LYS A 46 -18.17 29.52 52.11
CA LYS A 46 -18.63 29.95 50.77
C LYS A 46 -17.50 30.48 49.88
N THR A 47 -16.24 30.34 50.27
CA THR A 47 -15.09 30.79 49.49
C THR A 47 -14.18 29.61 49.20
N LYS A 48 -13.90 29.38 47.90
CA LYS A 48 -12.99 28.32 47.43
C LYS A 48 -11.68 28.42 48.24
N PRO A 49 -11.25 27.37 48.95
CA PRO A 49 -9.99 27.41 49.66
C PRO A 49 -8.90 27.66 48.62
N LYS A 50 -8.19 28.78 48.75
CA LYS A 50 -6.94 28.99 48.01
C LYS A 50 -5.97 27.95 48.56
N LEU A 51 -5.79 26.86 47.83
CA LEU A 51 -4.80 25.80 48.10
C LEU A 51 -3.42 26.45 48.08
N ASN A 52 -3.01 26.95 49.25
CA ASN A 52 -1.74 27.62 49.46
C ASN A 52 -0.72 26.63 50.02
N VAL A 53 -0.70 25.39 49.53
CA VAL A 53 0.23 24.37 50.07
C VAL A 53 0.62 23.41 48.96
N TRP A 54 1.54 23.83 48.10
CA TRP A 54 2.49 22.86 47.56
C TRP A 54 3.55 22.72 48.65
N SER A 55 3.57 21.59 49.36
CA SER A 55 4.65 21.33 50.31
C SER A 55 6.00 21.45 49.58
N PRO A 56 7.08 21.83 50.29
CA PRO A 56 8.42 21.87 49.71
C PRO A 56 8.77 20.58 48.95
N ASP A 57 8.32 19.44 49.44
CA ASP A 57 8.56 18.12 48.84
C ASP A 57 7.85 17.94 47.49
N ILE A 58 6.60 18.39 47.35
CA ILE A 58 5.92 18.32 46.04
C ILE A 58 6.58 19.28 45.05
N LYS A 59 7.03 20.46 45.50
CA LYS A 59 7.76 21.39 44.63
C LYS A 59 9.07 20.76 44.14
N LEU A 60 9.81 20.11 45.04
CA LEU A 60 11.04 19.39 44.71
C LEU A 60 10.78 18.27 43.69
N ALA A 61 9.78 17.42 43.95
CA ALA A 61 9.41 16.32 43.05
C ALA A 61 8.97 16.82 41.66
N LEU A 62 8.20 17.91 41.59
CA LEU A 62 7.80 18.52 40.32
C LEU A 62 8.99 19.11 39.56
N ASP A 63 9.94 19.72 40.25
CA ASP A 63 11.13 20.27 39.61
C ASP A 63 12.09 19.17 39.13
N GLU A 64 12.19 18.04 39.84
CA GLU A 64 12.89 16.83 39.36
C GLU A 64 12.22 16.24 38.12
N MET A 65 10.88 16.11 38.11
CA MET A 65 10.14 15.69 36.94
C MET A 65 10.36 16.63 35.76
N ARG A 66 10.34 17.95 35.98
CA ARG A 66 10.60 18.96 34.92
C ARG A 66 12.02 18.83 34.36
N LYS A 67 13.04 18.63 35.21
CA LYS A 67 14.42 18.37 34.78
C LYS A 67 14.51 17.10 33.94
N TYR A 68 13.85 16.02 34.36
CA TYR A 68 13.79 14.76 33.61
C TYR A 68 13.11 14.93 32.23
N TYR A 69 11.96 15.61 32.18
CA TYR A 69 11.29 15.91 30.91
C TYR A 69 12.10 16.82 29.99
N ALA A 70 12.87 17.75 30.54
CA ALA A 70 13.80 18.57 29.76
C ALA A 70 14.91 17.72 29.13
N GLN A 71 15.49 16.77 29.87
CA GLN A 71 16.47 15.81 29.37
C GLN A 71 15.88 14.85 28.30
N LEU A 72 14.64 14.39 28.48
CA LEU A 72 13.93 13.61 27.45
C LEU A 72 13.71 14.41 26.17
N ARG A 73 13.36 15.70 26.28
CA ARG A 73 13.19 16.59 25.12
C ARG A 73 14.50 16.81 24.38
N THR A 74 15.62 17.04 25.09
CA THR A 74 16.94 17.19 24.46
C THR A 74 17.38 15.90 23.78
N ARG A 75 17.20 14.73 24.41
CA ARG A 75 17.50 13.42 23.81
C ARG A 75 16.67 13.13 22.56
N LYS A 76 15.38 13.50 22.56
CA LYS A 76 14.50 13.38 21.38
C LYS A 76 14.96 14.29 20.23
N LYS A 77 15.40 15.52 20.55
CA LYS A 77 16.00 16.43 19.55
C LYS A 77 17.29 15.86 18.98
N LEU A 78 18.17 15.33 19.82
CA LEU A 78 19.45 14.73 19.40
C LEU A 78 19.22 13.50 18.50
N ARG A 79 18.32 12.58 18.88
CA ARG A 79 17.96 11.42 18.03
C ARG A 79 17.39 11.85 16.68
N ARG A 80 16.63 12.95 16.63
CA ARG A 80 16.13 13.50 15.36
C ARG A 80 17.26 14.06 14.51
N GLN A 81 18.22 14.77 15.11
CA GLN A 81 19.41 15.28 14.42
C GLN A 81 20.27 14.16 13.86
N VAL A 82 20.58 13.12 14.65
CA VAL A 82 21.33 11.94 14.20
C VAL A 82 20.65 11.25 13.01
N ARG A 83 19.31 11.11 13.02
CA ARG A 83 18.58 10.56 11.86
C ARG A 83 18.68 11.44 10.62
N ILE A 84 18.66 12.76 10.78
CA ILE A 84 18.81 13.71 9.67
C ILE A 84 20.23 13.63 9.09
N GLU A 85 21.26 13.56 9.94
CA GLU A 85 22.64 13.43 9.49
C GLU A 85 22.88 12.09 8.79
N ASN A 86 22.39 10.98 9.35
CA ASN A 86 22.47 9.68 8.69
C ASN A 86 21.74 9.66 7.35
N ALA A 87 20.61 10.37 7.23
CA ALA A 87 19.92 10.53 5.95
C ALA A 87 20.76 11.32 4.94
N LYS A 88 21.41 12.42 5.36
CA LYS A 88 22.32 13.21 4.52
C LYS A 88 23.52 12.39 4.04
N VAL A 89 24.11 11.57 4.91
CA VAL A 89 25.23 10.68 4.55
C VAL A 89 24.77 9.69 3.48
N LYS A 90 23.63 9.03 3.67
CA LYS A 90 23.05 8.10 2.67
C LYS A 90 22.74 8.79 1.34
N ASP A 91 22.22 10.02 1.37
CA ASP A 91 21.95 10.78 0.15
C ASP A 91 23.26 11.15 -0.58
N SER A 92 24.31 11.53 0.14
CA SER A 92 25.62 11.83 -0.45
C SER A 92 26.31 10.60 -1.05
N GLU A 93 26.18 9.44 -0.41
CA GLU A 93 26.69 8.16 -0.90
C GLU A 93 25.95 7.75 -2.18
N LYS A 94 24.62 7.90 -2.19
CA LYS A 94 23.79 7.68 -3.36
C LYS A 94 24.15 8.63 -4.52
N GLN A 95 24.47 9.89 -4.23
CA GLN A 95 24.92 10.86 -5.24
C GLN A 95 26.26 10.42 -5.85
N ARG A 96 27.21 9.95 -5.03
CA ARG A 96 28.47 9.35 -5.50
C ARG A 96 28.25 8.10 -6.37
N ILE A 97 27.30 7.23 -6.01
CA ILE A 97 26.94 6.04 -6.82
C ILE A 97 26.31 6.45 -8.17
N MET A 98 25.50 7.50 -8.19
CA MET A 98 24.91 8.05 -9.41
C MET A 98 25.95 8.70 -10.32
N GLU A 99 26.87 9.47 -9.74
CA GLU A 99 27.99 10.12 -10.45
C GLU A 99 29.02 9.12 -11.00
N THR A 100 29.22 7.99 -10.32
CA THR A 100 30.05 6.88 -10.83
C THR A 100 29.32 6.07 -11.90
N ARG A 101 27.99 5.94 -11.82
CA ARG A 101 27.15 5.32 -12.87
C ARG A 101 27.13 6.09 -14.18
N THR A 102 27.23 7.41 -14.16
CA THR A 102 27.21 8.23 -15.38
C THR A 102 28.55 8.23 -16.14
N LYS A 103 29.66 7.80 -15.51
CA LYS A 103 30.99 7.80 -16.13
C LYS A 103 31.50 6.45 -16.61
N ASP A 104 31.01 5.31 -16.11
CA ASP A 104 31.53 4.01 -16.54
C ASP A 104 30.47 2.90 -16.67
N ALA A 105 29.82 2.85 -17.84
CA ALA A 105 29.06 1.69 -18.29
C ALA A 105 29.92 0.40 -18.34
N LYS A 106 31.24 0.53 -18.53
CA LYS A 106 32.20 -0.57 -18.50
C LYS A 106 32.37 -1.16 -17.10
N LEU A 107 32.39 -0.34 -16.05
CA LEU A 107 32.50 -0.80 -14.67
C LEU A 107 31.22 -1.52 -14.22
N PHE A 108 30.04 -1.06 -14.64
CA PHE A 108 28.77 -1.75 -14.39
C PHE A 108 28.75 -3.15 -15.04
N HIS A 109 29.18 -3.27 -16.30
CA HIS A 109 29.32 -4.58 -16.95
C HIS A 109 30.39 -5.47 -16.30
N HIS A 110 31.48 -4.88 -15.80
CA HIS A 110 32.53 -5.63 -15.12
C HIS A 110 32.06 -6.16 -13.75
N LEU A 111 31.32 -5.37 -12.97
CA LEU A 111 30.72 -5.77 -11.68
C LEU A 111 29.65 -6.84 -11.86
N VAL A 112 28.77 -6.70 -12.86
CA VAL A 112 27.77 -7.73 -13.19
C VAL A 112 28.44 -9.04 -13.66
N LYS A 113 29.54 -8.96 -14.43
CA LYS A 113 30.33 -10.15 -14.80
C LYS A 113 31.08 -10.76 -13.61
N SER A 114 31.61 -9.95 -12.71
CA SER A 114 32.36 -10.41 -11.53
C SER A 114 31.44 -11.13 -10.54
N ASN A 115 30.26 -10.58 -10.26
CA ASN A 115 29.25 -11.19 -9.38
C ASN A 115 28.61 -12.46 -9.97
N ARG A 116 28.58 -12.60 -11.31
CA ARG A 116 28.14 -13.86 -11.96
C ARG A 116 29.17 -14.99 -11.88
N LYS A 117 30.46 -14.66 -11.77
CA LYS A 117 31.54 -15.66 -11.60
C LYS A 117 31.66 -16.16 -10.16
N THR A 118 31.30 -15.33 -9.17
CA THR A 118 31.24 -15.72 -7.76
C THR A 118 29.85 -16.28 -7.43
N ARG A 119 29.52 -17.47 -7.97
CA ARG A 119 28.33 -18.21 -7.57
C ARG A 119 28.54 -18.89 -6.22
N GLY A 120 27.57 -18.71 -5.33
CA GLY A 120 27.43 -19.50 -4.11
C GLY A 120 26.06 -19.43 -3.47
N ASN A 121 25.42 -18.26 -3.38
CA ASN A 121 24.20 -18.12 -2.58
C ASN A 121 23.06 -17.38 -3.30
N ALA A 122 21.99 -18.11 -3.60
CA ALA A 122 20.74 -17.66 -4.23
C ALA A 122 19.93 -16.65 -3.37
N THR A 123 20.36 -16.36 -2.15
CA THR A 123 19.71 -15.39 -1.25
C THR A 123 20.00 -13.93 -1.61
N MET A 124 21.05 -13.64 -2.39
CA MET A 124 21.36 -12.26 -2.81
C MET A 124 20.49 -11.76 -3.98
N ASP A 125 19.96 -12.63 -4.85
CA ASP A 125 19.13 -12.19 -5.99
C ASP A 125 17.78 -11.59 -5.53
N LEU A 126 17.23 -12.07 -4.41
CA LEU A 126 16.07 -11.46 -3.75
C LEU A 126 16.41 -10.08 -3.18
N HIS A 127 17.62 -9.92 -2.61
CA HIS A 127 18.06 -8.65 -2.05
C HIS A 127 18.34 -7.60 -3.13
N VAL A 128 18.87 -8.02 -4.30
CA VAL A 128 19.05 -7.13 -5.46
C VAL A 128 17.72 -6.68 -6.04
N GLY A 129 16.69 -7.55 -6.04
CA GLY A 129 15.33 -7.17 -6.43
C GLY A 129 14.69 -6.13 -5.50
N ASP A 130 14.83 -6.31 -4.19
CA ASP A 130 14.35 -5.36 -3.18
C ASP A 130 15.12 -4.04 -3.24
N ILE A 131 16.45 -4.09 -3.41
CA ILE A 131 17.30 -2.89 -3.62
C ILE A 131 16.95 -2.21 -4.94
N LEU A 132 16.62 -2.95 -6.01
CA LEU A 132 16.21 -2.33 -7.29
C LEU A 132 14.89 -1.60 -7.13
N ILE A 133 13.90 -2.21 -6.46
CA ILE A 133 12.59 -1.61 -6.18
C ILE A 133 12.78 -0.38 -5.28
N GLU A 134 13.57 -0.47 -4.21
CA GLU A 134 13.85 0.64 -3.30
C GLU A 134 14.66 1.76 -3.98
N THR A 135 15.60 1.42 -4.86
CA THR A 135 16.38 2.39 -5.65
C THR A 135 15.53 3.07 -6.73
N ILE A 136 14.61 2.35 -7.38
CA ILE A 136 13.65 2.91 -8.34
C ILE A 136 12.66 3.85 -7.65
N VAL A 137 12.26 3.53 -6.42
CA VAL A 137 11.42 4.40 -5.57
C VAL A 137 12.19 5.66 -5.13
N ASN A 138 13.49 5.55 -4.85
CA ASN A 138 14.25 6.64 -4.24
C ASN A 138 15.05 7.53 -5.21
N VAL A 139 15.46 7.07 -6.39
CA VAL A 139 16.22 7.87 -7.39
C VAL A 139 15.38 8.99 -8.03
N ARG A 140 14.07 9.03 -7.80
CA ARG A 140 13.11 9.91 -8.50
C ARG A 140 12.76 11.23 -7.80
N ILE A 141 13.66 11.80 -6.99
CA ILE A 141 13.47 13.12 -6.36
C ILE A 141 14.62 14.02 -6.79
N ASN A 142 14.48 14.71 -7.92
CA ASN A 142 15.30 15.87 -8.26
C ASN A 142 14.39 17.11 -8.37
N PRO A 143 14.39 18.00 -7.36
CA PRO A 143 13.42 19.09 -7.28
C PRO A 143 13.61 20.20 -8.34
N ALA A 144 14.76 20.25 -9.01
CA ALA A 144 15.08 21.34 -9.94
C ALA A 144 14.33 21.29 -11.29
N VAL A 145 13.80 20.14 -11.70
CA VAL A 145 13.06 19.97 -12.97
C VAL A 145 11.55 20.26 -12.81
N LEU A 146 11.07 20.42 -11.57
CA LEU A 146 9.64 20.37 -11.23
C LEU A 146 8.94 21.72 -11.08
N VAL A 147 9.63 22.85 -11.29
CA VAL A 147 9.13 24.18 -10.89
C VAL A 147 8.22 24.84 -11.93
N THR A 148 8.15 24.37 -13.18
CA THR A 148 7.45 25.10 -14.27
C THR A 148 6.27 24.38 -14.92
N GLN A 149 5.83 23.20 -14.44
CA GLN A 149 4.76 22.41 -15.08
C GLN A 149 3.63 22.02 -14.11
N ASN A 150 2.38 21.96 -14.60
CA ASN A 150 1.21 21.48 -13.85
C ASN A 150 1.34 19.99 -13.49
N VAL A 151 0.90 19.59 -12.29
CA VAL A 151 1.05 18.22 -11.73
C VAL A 151 0.62 17.09 -12.67
N PRO A 152 -0.48 17.20 -13.44
CA PRO A 152 -0.86 16.16 -14.40
C PRO A 152 0.10 16.05 -15.59
N GLN A 153 0.80 17.13 -15.98
CA GLN A 153 1.64 17.19 -17.18
C GLN A 153 3.05 16.63 -16.96
N ARG A 154 3.48 16.49 -15.71
CA ARG A 154 4.85 16.08 -15.33
C ARG A 154 5.20 14.62 -15.69
N GLY A 155 4.20 13.79 -16.02
CA GLY A 155 4.38 12.38 -16.40
C GLY A 155 4.15 12.06 -17.88
N PHE A 156 3.81 13.05 -18.72
CA PHE A 156 3.36 12.83 -20.10
C PHE A 156 4.06 13.75 -21.13
N THR A 157 5.33 14.07 -20.93
CA THR A 157 6.13 14.80 -21.92
C THR A 157 6.80 13.85 -22.92
N ALA A 158 7.05 14.33 -24.14
CA ALA A 158 7.79 13.56 -25.14
C ALA A 158 9.17 13.15 -24.59
N GLY A 159 9.44 11.84 -24.54
CA GLY A 159 10.67 11.27 -23.99
C GLY A 159 10.54 10.64 -22.59
N SER A 160 9.40 10.73 -21.92
CA SER A 160 9.18 10.06 -20.63
C SER A 160 8.73 8.60 -20.84
N GLY A 161 9.56 7.63 -20.42
CA GLY A 161 9.21 6.21 -20.49
C GLY A 161 8.02 5.83 -19.58
N PRO A 162 7.42 4.63 -19.74
CA PRO A 162 6.24 4.18 -18.98
C PRO A 162 6.42 4.26 -17.46
N ALA A 163 7.68 4.15 -17.02
CA ALA A 163 8.07 4.24 -15.63
C ALA A 163 7.81 5.65 -15.03
N ASN A 164 7.85 6.72 -15.83
CA ASN A 164 7.61 8.11 -15.38
C ASN A 164 6.13 8.42 -15.14
N ALA A 165 5.19 7.63 -15.67
CA ALA A 165 3.76 7.78 -15.39
C ALA A 165 3.38 7.41 -13.93
N VAL A 166 4.26 6.71 -13.21
CA VAL A 166 4.07 6.34 -11.78
C VAL A 166 4.38 7.51 -10.83
N LEU A 167 5.22 8.47 -11.26
CA LEU A 167 5.57 9.66 -10.47
C LEU A 167 4.40 10.60 -10.19
N PRO A 168 3.56 10.95 -11.19
CA PRO A 168 2.33 11.69 -10.95
C PRO A 168 1.52 11.00 -9.88
N VAL A 169 1.23 9.70 -10.02
CA VAL A 169 0.38 8.98 -9.09
C VAL A 169 0.94 9.03 -7.65
N GLY A 170 2.24 8.82 -7.46
CA GLY A 170 2.89 8.84 -6.13
C GLY A 170 3.03 10.22 -5.48
N GLU A 171 3.22 11.28 -6.27
CA GLU A 171 3.25 12.67 -5.78
C GLU A 171 1.83 13.18 -5.49
N ILE A 172 0.90 12.87 -6.38
CA ILE A 172 -0.55 13.07 -6.22
C ILE A 172 -1.04 12.33 -4.94
N TYR A 173 -0.54 11.11 -4.66
CA TYR A 173 -0.79 10.37 -3.41
C TYR A 173 -0.25 11.07 -2.16
N ARG A 174 0.87 11.80 -2.26
CA ARG A 174 1.48 12.53 -1.15
C ARG A 174 0.71 13.81 -0.86
N GLU A 175 0.38 14.58 -1.89
CA GLU A 175 -0.45 15.78 -1.78
C GLU A 175 -1.84 15.45 -1.20
N ALA A 176 -2.47 14.35 -1.62
CA ALA A 176 -3.77 13.91 -1.09
C ALA A 176 -3.70 13.30 0.32
N LYS A 177 -2.51 12.91 0.80
CA LYS A 177 -2.32 12.41 2.18
C LYS A 177 -2.10 13.55 3.17
N ASP A 178 -1.37 14.58 2.74
CA ASP A 178 -1.05 15.74 3.58
C ASP A 178 -2.25 16.71 3.65
N ASN A 179 -3.05 16.78 2.58
CA ASN A 179 -4.37 17.39 2.62
C ASN A 179 -5.38 16.36 3.14
N LYS A 180 -5.90 16.53 4.37
CA LYS A 180 -6.99 15.72 4.95
C LYS A 180 -8.34 15.90 4.21
N GLN A 181 -8.35 16.00 2.89
CA GLN A 181 -9.51 16.29 2.07
C GLN A 181 -9.66 15.23 0.99
N ASP A 182 -10.88 14.68 0.95
CA ASP A 182 -11.60 14.21 -0.23
C ASP A 182 -10.70 13.69 -1.35
N GLY A 183 -10.49 12.37 -1.39
CA GLY A 183 -9.73 11.70 -2.46
C GLY A 183 -10.23 12.02 -3.87
N PHE A 184 -9.63 11.41 -4.89
CA PHE A 184 -9.55 11.91 -6.28
C PHE A 184 -10.86 12.17 -7.05
N HIS A 185 -12.03 12.06 -6.42
CA HIS A 185 -13.30 12.56 -6.91
C HIS A 185 -13.65 13.89 -6.22
N GLY A 186 -13.52 15.01 -6.94
CA GLY A 186 -13.76 16.36 -6.41
C GLY A 186 -13.46 17.46 -7.42
N GLU A 187 -13.41 18.72 -6.97
CA GLU A 187 -13.30 19.93 -7.82
C GLU A 187 -12.08 19.97 -8.76
N ASN A 188 -11.02 19.21 -8.45
CA ASN A 188 -9.79 19.11 -9.25
C ASN A 188 -9.44 17.65 -9.65
N GLY A 189 -10.38 16.72 -9.47
CA GLY A 189 -10.16 15.29 -9.65
C GLY A 189 -10.40 14.81 -11.09
N LEU A 190 -9.68 13.78 -11.52
CA LEU A 190 -9.97 13.09 -12.78
C LEU A 190 -11.28 12.31 -12.64
N ASP A 191 -12.04 12.23 -13.74
CA ASP A 191 -13.20 11.36 -13.80
C ASP A 191 -12.76 9.90 -13.62
N MET A 192 -13.67 9.08 -13.06
CA MET A 192 -13.34 7.70 -12.74
C MET A 192 -12.99 6.86 -13.98
N GLU A 193 -13.54 7.23 -15.14
CA GLU A 193 -13.24 6.57 -16.41
C GLU A 193 -11.81 6.80 -16.84
N THR A 194 -11.35 8.04 -16.79
CA THR A 194 -9.95 8.39 -17.00
C THR A 194 -9.04 7.72 -15.97
N ILE A 195 -9.38 7.73 -14.68
CA ILE A 195 -8.56 7.08 -13.63
C ILE A 195 -8.38 5.58 -13.92
N ILE A 196 -9.47 4.89 -14.26
CA ILE A 196 -9.46 3.46 -14.56
C ILE A 196 -8.70 3.19 -15.85
N HIS A 197 -8.84 4.05 -16.85
CA HIS A 197 -8.08 3.98 -18.08
C HIS A 197 -6.57 4.11 -17.81
N LEU A 198 -6.16 5.10 -17.03
CA LEU A 198 -4.77 5.29 -16.59
C LEU A 198 -4.24 4.08 -15.81
N TYR A 199 -5.05 3.52 -14.91
CA TYR A 199 -4.68 2.30 -14.18
C TYR A 199 -4.40 1.14 -15.11
N LYS A 200 -5.28 0.90 -16.10
CA LYS A 200 -5.14 -0.20 -17.05
C LYS A 200 -3.93 -0.03 -17.97
N ILE A 201 -3.66 1.18 -18.45
CA ILE A 201 -2.59 1.44 -19.41
C ILE A 201 -1.22 1.52 -18.74
N TYR A 202 -1.12 2.20 -17.60
CA TYR A 202 0.19 2.52 -17.03
C TYR A 202 0.51 1.69 -15.80
N ILE A 203 -0.46 1.45 -14.92
CA ILE A 203 -0.19 0.83 -13.63
C ILE A 203 -0.18 -0.69 -13.75
N VAL A 204 -1.18 -1.29 -14.40
CA VAL A 204 -1.27 -2.75 -14.54
C VAL A 204 -0.05 -3.35 -15.23
N PRO A 205 0.47 -2.81 -16.36
CA PRO A 205 1.67 -3.38 -16.98
C PRO A 205 2.90 -3.31 -16.09
N VAL A 206 3.06 -2.23 -15.32
CA VAL A 206 4.17 -2.09 -14.37
C VAL A 206 4.04 -3.08 -13.21
N LEU A 207 2.82 -3.29 -12.71
CA LEU A 207 2.56 -4.27 -11.65
C LEU A 207 2.76 -5.72 -12.11
N LEU A 208 2.43 -6.00 -13.38
CA LEU A 208 2.60 -7.32 -13.99
C LEU A 208 4.03 -7.55 -14.51
N TYR A 209 4.81 -6.49 -14.70
CA TYR A 209 6.18 -6.62 -15.17
C TYR A 209 7.03 -7.43 -14.18
N GLY A 210 7.66 -8.49 -14.69
CA GLY A 210 8.45 -9.42 -13.87
C GLY A 210 7.63 -10.42 -13.06
N MET A 211 6.30 -10.25 -12.93
CA MET A 211 5.44 -11.30 -12.36
C MET A 211 5.34 -12.52 -13.27
N ASP A 212 5.56 -12.35 -14.56
CA ASP A 212 5.67 -13.47 -15.51
C ASP A 212 6.91 -14.34 -15.25
N LEU A 213 7.96 -13.76 -14.65
CA LEU A 213 9.22 -14.46 -14.35
C LEU A 213 9.22 -15.11 -12.97
N LEU A 214 8.47 -14.54 -12.02
CA LEU A 214 8.33 -15.10 -10.69
C LEU A 214 7.24 -16.15 -10.71
N THR A 215 7.50 -17.33 -10.13
CA THR A 215 6.40 -18.24 -9.79
C THR A 215 5.44 -17.45 -8.91
N PRO A 216 4.21 -17.15 -9.35
CA PRO A 216 3.33 -16.28 -8.61
C PRO A 216 2.84 -17.08 -7.42
N ARG A 217 3.64 -17.12 -6.35
CA ARG A 217 3.21 -17.67 -5.07
C ARG A 217 1.95 -16.92 -4.69
N SER A 218 0.97 -17.64 -4.18
CA SER A 218 -0.31 -17.10 -3.68
C SER A 218 -0.13 -15.80 -2.87
N LEU A 219 0.91 -15.74 -2.02
CA LEU A 219 1.26 -14.56 -1.23
C LEU A 219 1.55 -13.28 -2.05
N ASN A 220 2.24 -13.38 -3.17
CA ASN A 220 2.57 -12.20 -4.00
C ASN A 220 1.32 -11.70 -4.75
N LEU A 221 0.50 -12.63 -5.25
CA LEU A 221 -0.79 -12.29 -5.85
C LEU A 221 -1.73 -11.66 -4.81
N GLU A 222 -1.75 -12.16 -3.58
CA GLU A 222 -2.52 -11.54 -2.49
C GLU A 222 -2.04 -10.13 -2.15
N LYS A 223 -0.72 -9.90 -2.10
CA LYS A 223 -0.16 -8.56 -1.90
C LYS A 223 -0.60 -7.62 -3.03
N LEU A 224 -0.58 -8.09 -4.28
CA LEU A 224 -1.01 -7.31 -5.43
C LEU A 224 -2.51 -6.99 -5.37
N LYS A 225 -3.35 -7.97 -5.00
CA LYS A 225 -4.79 -7.76 -4.79
C LYS A 225 -5.06 -6.74 -3.68
N LYS A 226 -4.36 -6.85 -2.54
CA LYS A 226 -4.44 -5.88 -1.44
C LYS A 226 -4.00 -4.49 -1.87
N PHE A 227 -2.94 -4.38 -2.68
CA PHE A 227 -2.47 -3.12 -3.25
C PHE A 227 -3.52 -2.49 -4.18
N GLN A 228 -4.00 -3.26 -5.16
CA GLN A 228 -5.05 -2.83 -6.10
C GLN A 228 -6.30 -2.34 -5.35
N LYS A 229 -6.78 -3.13 -4.38
CA LYS A 229 -7.91 -2.78 -3.52
C LYS A 229 -7.67 -1.43 -2.84
N LYS A 230 -6.56 -1.30 -2.11
CA LYS A 230 -6.21 -0.09 -1.36
C LYS A 230 -6.14 1.13 -2.27
N MET A 231 -5.53 0.97 -3.44
CA MET A 231 -5.39 2.01 -4.44
C MET A 231 -6.76 2.50 -4.92
N PHE A 232 -7.67 1.60 -5.29
CA PHE A 232 -9.03 1.98 -5.69
C PHE A 232 -9.85 2.60 -4.57
N MET A 233 -9.68 2.14 -3.34
CA MET A 233 -10.34 2.76 -2.20
C MET A 233 -9.89 4.21 -2.01
N GLN A 234 -8.59 4.47 -2.15
CA GLN A 234 -8.04 5.83 -2.06
C GLN A 234 -8.51 6.70 -3.22
N LEU A 235 -8.52 6.16 -4.45
CA LEU A 235 -9.04 6.83 -5.64
C LEU A 235 -10.50 7.25 -5.48
N MET A 236 -11.32 6.39 -4.88
CA MET A 236 -12.75 6.66 -4.67
C MET A 236 -13.09 7.32 -3.32
N SER A 237 -12.10 7.63 -2.48
CA SER A 237 -12.34 8.16 -1.13
C SER A 237 -13.18 7.22 -0.25
N LEU A 238 -13.06 5.92 -0.48
CA LEU A 238 -13.79 4.87 0.23
C LEU A 238 -13.17 4.58 1.61
N PRO A 239 -13.99 4.30 2.63
CA PRO A 239 -13.51 3.89 3.94
C PRO A 239 -12.72 2.59 3.91
N THR A 240 -11.76 2.41 4.82
CA THR A 240 -10.86 1.23 4.90
C THR A 240 -11.58 -0.11 5.11
N ASN A 241 -12.81 -0.07 5.63
CA ASN A 241 -13.66 -1.24 5.84
C ASN A 241 -14.63 -1.52 4.66
N THR A 242 -14.46 -0.86 3.52
CA THR A 242 -15.31 -1.11 2.34
C THR A 242 -15.13 -2.55 1.86
N PRO A 243 -16.23 -3.30 1.63
CA PRO A 243 -16.17 -4.66 1.08
C PRO A 243 -15.52 -4.71 -0.30
N ASP A 244 -14.71 -5.73 -0.54
CA ASP A 244 -14.11 -6.04 -1.85
C ASP A 244 -15.11 -6.05 -3.02
N PRO A 245 -16.28 -6.73 -2.92
CA PRO A 245 -17.25 -6.72 -4.02
C PRO A 245 -17.74 -5.32 -4.36
N ALA A 246 -17.84 -4.40 -3.38
CA ALA A 246 -18.26 -3.03 -3.65
C ALA A 246 -17.28 -2.30 -4.58
N ILE A 247 -15.98 -2.46 -4.34
CA ILE A 247 -14.92 -1.85 -5.14
C ILE A 247 -14.95 -2.41 -6.56
N ASN A 248 -15.12 -3.72 -6.71
CA ASN A 248 -15.19 -4.36 -8.02
C ASN A 248 -16.47 -3.97 -8.78
N ILE A 249 -17.62 -3.89 -8.11
CA ILE A 249 -18.90 -3.44 -8.71
C ILE A 249 -18.77 -2.00 -9.23
N LEU A 250 -18.22 -1.11 -8.39
CA LEU A 250 -18.06 0.30 -8.71
C LEU A 250 -17.10 0.53 -9.88
N THR A 251 -15.94 -0.10 -9.84
CA THR A 251 -14.87 0.09 -10.84
C THR A 251 -15.08 -0.73 -12.11
N GLY A 252 -15.78 -1.86 -12.02
CA GLY A 252 -15.77 -2.89 -13.06
C GLY A 252 -14.45 -3.64 -13.17
N ILE A 253 -13.45 -3.36 -12.34
CA ILE A 253 -12.12 -3.96 -12.47
C ILE A 253 -12.06 -5.26 -11.69
N LEU A 254 -11.53 -6.29 -12.34
CA LEU A 254 -11.31 -7.59 -11.72
C LEU A 254 -9.97 -7.62 -10.97
N PRO A 255 -9.85 -8.46 -9.92
CA PRO A 255 -8.58 -8.70 -9.25
C PRO A 255 -7.50 -9.14 -10.25
N VAL A 256 -6.30 -8.56 -10.15
CA VAL A 256 -5.19 -8.93 -11.05
C VAL A 256 -4.77 -10.37 -10.80
N GLU A 257 -4.70 -11.15 -11.87
CA GLU A 257 -4.19 -12.53 -11.88
C GLU A 257 -3.31 -12.75 -13.12
N VAL A 258 -2.36 -13.68 -13.01
CA VAL A 258 -1.29 -13.88 -14.01
C VAL A 258 -1.50 -15.19 -14.74
N MET A 259 -1.81 -15.13 -16.04
CA MET A 259 -1.84 -16.27 -16.97
C MET A 259 -1.01 -16.03 -18.24
N THR A 260 -0.33 -14.90 -18.33
CA THR A 260 0.36 -14.38 -19.51
C THR A 260 1.46 -15.32 -20.01
N PHE A 261 2.25 -15.93 -19.13
CA PHE A 261 3.29 -16.88 -19.53
C PHE A 261 2.71 -18.17 -20.13
N PHE A 262 1.69 -18.77 -19.51
CA PHE A 262 1.08 -20.02 -20.01
C PHE A 262 0.50 -19.85 -21.41
N LYS A 263 -0.13 -18.69 -21.62
CA LYS A 263 -0.65 -18.31 -22.92
C LYS A 263 0.41 -18.33 -24.01
N ASN A 264 1.61 -17.79 -23.73
CA ASN A 264 2.70 -17.76 -24.70
C ASN A 264 3.22 -19.16 -25.02
N VAL A 265 3.20 -20.08 -24.04
CA VAL A 265 3.57 -21.49 -24.25
C VAL A 265 2.55 -22.21 -25.12
N CYS A 266 1.24 -21.99 -24.90
CA CYS A 266 0.18 -22.63 -25.69
C CYS A 266 0.27 -22.26 -27.18
N THR A 267 0.66 -21.02 -27.49
CA THR A 267 0.78 -20.52 -28.88
C THR A 267 2.04 -21.00 -29.61
N GLN A 268 2.97 -21.68 -28.93
CA GLN A 268 4.15 -22.22 -29.61
C GLN A 268 3.81 -23.43 -30.49
N PRO A 269 4.60 -23.71 -31.54
CA PRO A 269 4.52 -24.95 -32.30
C PRO A 269 4.59 -26.17 -31.39
N ASN A 270 3.92 -27.27 -31.77
CA ASN A 270 3.89 -28.51 -30.97
C ASN A 270 5.28 -29.13 -30.76
N GLU A 271 6.21 -28.87 -31.66
CA GLU A 271 7.59 -29.33 -31.60
C GLU A 271 8.48 -28.47 -30.70
N SER A 272 7.99 -27.33 -30.19
CA SER A 272 8.81 -26.46 -29.35
C SER A 272 9.19 -27.13 -28.03
N LEU A 273 10.44 -26.93 -27.61
CA LEU A 273 10.98 -27.47 -26.37
C LEU A 273 10.14 -27.01 -25.17
N GLU A 274 9.74 -25.74 -25.15
CA GLU A 274 8.96 -25.14 -24.08
C GLU A 274 7.62 -25.83 -23.90
N LYS A 275 6.95 -26.17 -25.01
CA LYS A 275 5.63 -26.81 -25.00
C LYS A 275 5.74 -28.28 -24.59
N GLN A 276 6.76 -28.99 -25.07
CA GLN A 276 7.07 -30.36 -24.63
C GLN A 276 7.41 -30.42 -23.14
N LEU A 277 8.23 -29.48 -22.65
CA LEU A 277 8.57 -29.36 -21.23
C LEU A 277 7.32 -29.06 -20.39
N ALA A 278 6.49 -28.12 -20.82
CA ALA A 278 5.23 -27.81 -20.13
C ALA A 278 4.31 -29.03 -20.04
N ARG A 279 4.14 -29.78 -21.13
CA ARG A 279 3.36 -31.01 -21.18
C ARG A 279 3.89 -32.05 -20.21
N ARG A 280 5.20 -32.31 -20.24
CA ARG A 280 5.87 -33.22 -19.31
C ARG A 280 5.66 -32.80 -17.85
N GLN A 281 5.83 -31.52 -17.55
CA GLN A 281 5.67 -31.01 -16.18
C GLN A 281 4.22 -31.11 -15.69
N LEU A 282 3.22 -30.91 -16.56
CA LEU A 282 1.81 -31.08 -16.21
C LEU A 282 1.42 -32.54 -15.96
N CYS A 283 2.05 -33.49 -16.66
CA CYS A 283 1.78 -34.92 -16.47
C CYS A 283 2.46 -35.51 -15.23
N ILE A 284 3.68 -35.08 -14.91
CA ILE A 284 4.47 -35.65 -13.79
C ILE A 284 4.04 -35.06 -12.44
N ASN A 285 3.75 -33.77 -12.40
CA ASN A 285 3.54 -33.06 -11.13
C ASN A 285 2.14 -33.36 -10.56
N SER A 286 2.08 -33.71 -9.28
CA SER A 286 0.82 -33.84 -8.54
C SER A 286 0.26 -32.46 -8.16
N MET A 287 -1.04 -32.39 -7.86
CA MET A 287 -1.73 -31.15 -7.44
C MET A 287 -1.14 -30.50 -6.17
N ASN A 288 -0.34 -31.24 -5.40
CA ASN A 288 0.28 -30.74 -4.17
C ASN A 288 1.72 -30.25 -4.39
N SER A 289 2.26 -30.35 -5.61
CA SER A 289 3.64 -29.93 -5.88
C SER A 289 3.76 -28.41 -6.00
N ASN A 290 4.88 -27.86 -5.54
CA ASN A 290 5.20 -26.43 -5.62
C ASN A 290 5.76 -26.07 -7.01
N SER A 291 5.00 -26.40 -8.05
CA SER A 291 5.37 -26.17 -9.45
C SER A 291 4.49 -25.09 -10.05
N TRP A 292 5.08 -24.21 -10.86
CA TRP A 292 4.34 -23.17 -11.58
C TRP A 292 3.21 -23.75 -12.44
N PHE A 293 3.41 -24.93 -13.03
CA PHE A 293 2.40 -25.60 -13.85
C PHE A 293 1.18 -26.07 -13.04
N ILE A 294 1.36 -26.35 -11.74
CA ILE A 294 0.24 -26.68 -10.85
C ILE A 294 -0.57 -25.45 -10.48
N GLU A 295 0.08 -24.30 -10.31
CA GLU A 295 -0.63 -23.02 -10.14
C GLU A 295 -1.48 -22.73 -11.38
N VAL A 296 -0.94 -22.93 -12.59
CA VAL A 296 -1.73 -22.82 -13.84
C VAL A 296 -2.92 -23.79 -13.84
N LYS A 297 -2.71 -25.05 -13.47
CA LYS A 297 -3.78 -26.04 -13.39
C LYS A 297 -4.86 -25.64 -12.40
N THR A 298 -4.47 -25.11 -11.25
CA THR A 298 -5.39 -24.58 -10.23
C THR A 298 -6.17 -23.38 -10.74
N ILE A 299 -5.52 -22.47 -11.46
CA ILE A 299 -6.16 -21.32 -12.10
C ILE A 299 -7.16 -21.77 -13.18
N MET A 300 -6.80 -22.73 -14.02
CA MET A 300 -7.69 -23.25 -15.07
C MET A 300 -8.91 -23.97 -14.48
N LEU A 301 -8.73 -24.75 -13.41
CA LEU A 301 -9.85 -25.36 -12.68
C LEU A 301 -10.74 -24.31 -12.03
N LYS A 302 -10.14 -23.31 -11.36
CA LYS A 302 -10.89 -22.22 -10.72
C LYS A 302 -11.78 -21.46 -11.70
N TYR A 303 -11.34 -21.28 -12.94
CA TYR A 303 -12.06 -20.53 -13.96
C TYR A 303 -12.87 -21.39 -14.94
N ASP A 304 -12.97 -22.70 -14.66
CA ASP A 304 -13.63 -23.68 -15.52
C ASP A 304 -13.18 -23.57 -16.99
N LEU A 305 -11.85 -23.45 -17.19
CA LEU A 305 -11.24 -23.33 -18.51
C LEU A 305 -10.94 -24.68 -19.16
N GLY A 306 -11.29 -25.80 -18.51
CA GLY A 306 -10.99 -27.15 -18.96
C GLY A 306 -9.60 -27.65 -18.54
N ASN A 307 -9.16 -28.75 -19.15
CA ASN A 307 -7.89 -29.37 -18.82
C ASN A 307 -6.71 -28.61 -19.45
N THR A 308 -5.67 -28.36 -18.65
CA THR A 308 -4.41 -27.73 -19.09
C THR A 308 -3.73 -28.44 -20.25
N ILE A 309 -3.84 -29.77 -20.33
CA ILE A 309 -3.15 -30.55 -21.38
C ILE A 309 -3.83 -30.33 -22.72
N ASP A 310 -5.17 -30.32 -22.76
CA ASP A 310 -5.95 -30.07 -23.98
C ASP A 310 -5.60 -28.70 -24.59
N TRP A 311 -5.29 -27.71 -23.75
CA TRP A 311 -4.85 -26.38 -24.20
C TRP A 311 -3.46 -26.36 -24.83
N LEU A 312 -2.59 -27.30 -24.44
CA LEU A 312 -1.32 -27.49 -25.14
C LEU A 312 -1.53 -28.27 -26.44
N ASP A 313 -2.46 -29.21 -26.47
CA ASP A 313 -2.58 -30.12 -27.60
C ASP A 313 -3.27 -29.47 -28.81
N ILE A 314 -4.20 -28.55 -28.55
CA ILE A 314 -4.91 -27.81 -29.58
C ILE A 314 -4.07 -26.61 -30.03
N GLN A 315 -3.85 -26.49 -31.34
CA GLN A 315 -3.30 -25.26 -31.92
C GLN A 315 -4.41 -24.19 -31.95
N ILE A 316 -4.48 -23.40 -30.88
CA ILE A 316 -5.47 -22.32 -30.73
C ILE A 316 -4.84 -20.99 -31.16
N GLU A 317 -5.56 -20.21 -31.95
CA GLU A 317 -5.14 -18.85 -32.27
C GLU A 317 -5.08 -17.97 -31.02
N LYS A 318 -4.12 -17.04 -30.98
CA LYS A 318 -3.89 -16.17 -29.82
C LYS A 318 -5.14 -15.39 -29.39
N GLU A 319 -6.01 -15.02 -30.34
CA GLU A 319 -7.24 -14.26 -30.10
C GLU A 319 -8.36 -15.14 -29.52
N GLU A 320 -8.56 -16.34 -30.06
CA GLU A 320 -9.52 -17.29 -29.53
C GLU A 320 -9.16 -17.68 -28.09
N LEU A 321 -7.87 -17.90 -27.84
CA LEU A 321 -7.34 -18.19 -26.51
C LEU A 321 -7.62 -17.07 -25.52
N LEU A 322 -7.44 -15.80 -25.94
CA LEU A 322 -7.80 -14.63 -25.14
C LEU A 322 -9.29 -14.57 -24.86
N SER A 323 -10.11 -14.83 -25.89
CA SER A 323 -11.57 -14.78 -25.79
C SER A 323 -12.10 -15.82 -24.81
N LYS A 324 -11.67 -17.08 -24.95
CA LYS A 324 -12.01 -18.18 -24.03
C LYS A 324 -11.58 -17.90 -22.60
N THR A 325 -10.32 -17.50 -22.41
CA THR A 325 -9.78 -17.16 -21.08
C THR A 325 -10.56 -16.00 -20.45
N ARG A 326 -10.80 -14.93 -21.22
CA ARG A 326 -11.55 -13.76 -20.75
C ARG A 326 -12.99 -14.13 -20.39
N LYS A 327 -13.65 -14.99 -21.17
CA LYS A 327 -15.02 -15.44 -20.91
C LYS A 327 -15.09 -16.22 -19.59
N GLY A 328 -14.23 -17.21 -19.37
CA GLY A 328 -14.20 -17.99 -18.13
C GLY A 328 -13.88 -17.15 -16.90
N ILE A 329 -12.85 -16.29 -16.99
CA ILE A 329 -12.50 -15.36 -15.90
C ILE A 329 -13.66 -14.41 -15.57
N ASN A 330 -14.27 -13.80 -16.60
CA ASN A 330 -15.39 -12.89 -16.39
C ASN A 330 -16.60 -13.62 -15.78
N ALA A 331 -16.94 -14.82 -16.26
CA ALA A 331 -18.07 -15.61 -15.75
C ALA A 331 -17.88 -15.93 -14.25
N TYR A 332 -16.72 -16.48 -13.88
CA TYR A 332 -16.38 -16.77 -12.49
C TYR A 332 -16.49 -15.52 -11.61
N TRP A 333 -15.91 -14.39 -12.04
CA TRP A 333 -15.92 -13.19 -11.20
C TRP A 333 -17.28 -12.52 -11.11
N ILE A 334 -18.11 -12.57 -12.15
CA ILE A 334 -19.50 -12.13 -12.07
C ILE A 334 -20.24 -12.94 -11.01
N GLU A 335 -20.20 -14.27 -11.10
CA GLU A 335 -20.85 -15.14 -10.12
C GLU A 335 -20.30 -14.93 -8.70
N ARG A 336 -18.97 -14.85 -8.55
CA ARG A 336 -18.31 -14.66 -7.26
C ARG A 336 -18.61 -13.30 -6.65
N ILE A 337 -18.62 -12.22 -7.43
CA ILE A 337 -18.92 -10.88 -6.93
C ILE A 337 -20.41 -10.76 -6.57
N THR A 338 -21.30 -11.32 -7.38
CA THR A 338 -22.76 -11.33 -7.11
C THR A 338 -23.12 -12.20 -5.90
N SER A 339 -22.44 -13.33 -5.69
CA SER A 339 -22.64 -14.14 -4.47
C SER A 339 -22.09 -13.42 -3.23
N LEU A 340 -20.91 -12.81 -3.32
CA LEU A 340 -20.33 -12.04 -2.23
C LEU A 340 -21.13 -10.78 -1.91
N SER A 341 -21.70 -10.08 -2.91
CA SER A 341 -22.49 -8.87 -2.67
C SER A 341 -23.75 -9.13 -1.84
N LYS A 342 -24.40 -10.28 -2.05
CA LYS A 342 -25.57 -10.72 -1.27
C LYS A 342 -25.29 -10.86 0.22
N LEU A 343 -24.04 -11.08 0.63
CA LEU A 343 -23.63 -11.16 2.04
C LEU A 343 -23.62 -9.78 2.74
N TYR A 344 -23.68 -8.69 1.98
CA TYR A 344 -23.62 -7.32 2.52
C TYR A 344 -24.92 -6.58 2.20
N THR A 345 -25.78 -6.41 3.20
CA THR A 345 -27.08 -5.70 3.06
C THR A 345 -26.94 -4.29 2.49
N GLY A 346 -25.85 -3.58 2.83
CA GLY A 346 -25.56 -2.25 2.29
C GLY A 346 -25.37 -2.23 0.77
N LEU A 347 -24.86 -3.31 0.17
CA LEU A 347 -24.61 -3.38 -1.28
C LEU A 347 -25.86 -3.64 -2.11
N LEU A 348 -27.01 -3.91 -1.48
CA LEU A 348 -28.30 -4.06 -2.18
C LEU A 348 -28.62 -2.84 -3.05
N TYR A 349 -28.25 -1.65 -2.60
CA TYR A 349 -28.47 -0.40 -3.32
C TYR A 349 -27.51 -0.17 -4.50
N LEU A 350 -26.39 -0.90 -4.57
CA LEU A 350 -25.50 -0.84 -5.73
C LEU A 350 -26.02 -1.68 -6.90
N ASN A 351 -27.09 -2.47 -6.72
CA ASN A 351 -27.66 -3.34 -7.73
C ASN A 351 -26.58 -4.18 -8.44
N SER A 352 -26.13 -5.26 -7.79
CA SER A 352 -25.08 -6.14 -8.32
C SER A 352 -25.41 -6.74 -9.69
N ASP A 353 -26.67 -6.75 -10.12
CA ASP A 353 -27.07 -7.26 -11.42
C ASP A 353 -26.62 -6.35 -12.58
N ILE A 354 -26.28 -5.09 -12.27
CA ILE A 354 -25.69 -4.14 -13.23
C ILE A 354 -24.18 -4.35 -13.38
N PHE A 355 -23.55 -5.19 -12.55
CA PHE A 355 -22.11 -5.44 -12.63
C PHE A 355 -21.73 -6.04 -13.98
N MET A 356 -20.87 -5.32 -14.70
CA MET A 356 -20.26 -5.79 -15.93
C MET A 356 -18.75 -5.63 -15.82
N PRO A 357 -17.97 -6.71 -15.97
CA PRO A 357 -16.52 -6.62 -16.00
C PRO A 357 -16.05 -5.59 -17.03
N TRP A 358 -15.05 -4.82 -16.63
CA TRP A 358 -14.39 -3.76 -17.39
C TRP A 358 -15.24 -2.52 -17.66
N LYS A 359 -16.50 -2.48 -17.21
CA LYS A 359 -17.39 -1.32 -17.31
C LYS A 359 -17.60 -0.69 -15.94
N ILE A 360 -17.44 0.63 -15.91
CA ILE A 360 -17.62 1.42 -14.69
C ILE A 360 -19.10 1.50 -14.35
N HIS A 361 -19.40 1.43 -13.07
CA HIS A 361 -20.76 1.53 -12.58
C HIS A 361 -21.40 2.88 -12.99
N PRO A 362 -22.66 2.90 -13.46
CA PRO A 362 -23.32 4.13 -13.92
C PRO A 362 -23.30 5.27 -12.90
N ILE A 363 -23.29 4.95 -11.60
CA ILE A 363 -23.23 5.98 -10.54
C ILE A 363 -21.96 6.83 -10.57
N LEU A 364 -20.86 6.30 -11.11
CA LEU A 364 -19.59 7.01 -11.25
C LEU A 364 -19.48 7.71 -12.62
N ARG A 365 -20.40 7.43 -13.55
CA ARG A 365 -20.48 8.07 -14.87
C ARG A 365 -21.24 9.39 -14.75
N ILE A 366 -20.69 10.32 -14.00
CA ILE A 366 -21.29 11.65 -13.89
C ILE A 366 -20.72 12.50 -15.00
N LYS A 367 -21.57 12.86 -15.96
CA LYS A 367 -21.26 13.92 -16.91
C LYS A 367 -21.21 15.21 -16.08
N HIS A 368 -20.02 15.81 -15.97
CA HIS A 368 -19.75 17.00 -15.16
C HIS A 368 -20.44 18.26 -15.70
N GLN A 369 -21.77 18.25 -15.81
CA GLN A 369 -22.54 19.44 -16.17
C GLN A 369 -22.52 20.46 -15.03
N PHE A 370 -22.46 20.01 -13.77
CA PHE A 370 -22.43 20.90 -12.60
C PHE A 370 -21.42 20.44 -11.53
N GLN A 371 -20.59 21.36 -11.02
CA GLN A 371 -19.62 21.09 -9.93
C GLN A 371 -20.27 20.52 -8.66
N ARG A 372 -21.52 20.89 -8.38
CA ARG A 372 -22.27 20.39 -7.22
C ARG A 372 -22.49 18.88 -7.27
N ASP A 373 -22.63 18.29 -8.46
CA ASP A 373 -22.84 16.84 -8.58
C ASP A 373 -21.55 16.07 -8.31
N SER A 374 -20.39 16.62 -8.72
CA SER A 374 -19.07 16.09 -8.37
C SER A 374 -18.84 16.03 -6.86
N LYS A 375 -19.32 17.03 -6.10
CA LYS A 375 -19.22 17.03 -4.62
C LYS A 375 -20.11 15.99 -3.94
N ARG A 376 -21.20 15.56 -4.59
CA ARG A 376 -22.16 14.61 -4.03
C ARG A 376 -21.74 13.15 -4.22
N VAL A 377 -20.84 12.85 -5.17
CA VAL A 377 -20.45 11.48 -5.51
C VAL A 377 -19.83 10.75 -4.33
N PRO A 378 -18.82 11.29 -3.62
CA PRO A 378 -18.22 10.57 -2.50
C PRO A 378 -19.24 10.26 -1.40
N THR A 379 -20.15 11.20 -1.12
CA THR A 379 -21.23 11.00 -0.15
C THR A 379 -22.22 9.92 -0.60
N LYS A 380 -22.63 9.92 -1.88
CA LYS A 380 -23.49 8.87 -2.45
C LYS A 380 -22.82 7.50 -2.35
N ILE A 381 -21.55 7.39 -2.73
CA ILE A 381 -20.80 6.14 -2.64
C ILE A 381 -20.71 5.68 -1.17
N LYS A 382 -20.38 6.56 -0.23
CA LYS A 382 -20.28 6.21 1.21
C LYS A 382 -21.62 5.71 1.79
N LEU A 383 -22.73 6.31 1.35
CA LEU A 383 -24.08 5.85 1.72
C LEU A 383 -24.34 4.44 1.17
N LEU A 384 -24.03 4.21 -0.10
CA LEU A 384 -24.30 2.93 -0.79
C LEU A 384 -23.36 1.80 -0.38
N THR A 385 -22.17 2.10 0.14
CA THR A 385 -21.28 1.06 0.67
C THR A 385 -21.60 0.69 2.13
N GLY A 386 -22.66 1.26 2.71
CA GLY A 386 -23.08 0.96 4.09
C GLY A 386 -22.10 1.47 5.15
N THR A 387 -21.36 2.52 4.83
CA THR A 387 -20.32 3.09 5.71
C THR A 387 -20.72 4.44 6.31
N TYR A 388 -21.92 4.92 6.02
CA TYR A 388 -22.46 6.14 6.63
C TYR A 388 -23.06 5.84 8.00
N ILE A 389 -22.68 6.66 8.99
CA ILE A 389 -23.01 6.54 10.43
C ILE A 389 -24.52 6.49 10.70
N LEU A 390 -25.35 6.91 9.74
CA LEU A 390 -26.81 6.90 9.85
C LEU A 390 -27.46 5.52 9.65
N GLN A 391 -26.71 4.44 9.45
CA GLN A 391 -27.26 3.08 9.58
C GLN A 391 -27.16 2.65 11.05
N PRO A 392 -28.24 2.81 11.85
CA PRO A 392 -28.23 2.40 13.24
C PRO A 392 -28.24 0.87 13.26
N LEU A 393 -27.46 0.28 14.17
CA LEU A 393 -27.57 -1.13 14.59
C LEU A 393 -27.18 -2.16 13.51
N ARG A 394 -25.87 -2.42 13.39
CA ARG A 394 -25.43 -3.78 13.04
C ARG A 394 -25.88 -4.71 14.17
N TYR A 395 -26.81 -5.61 13.88
CA TYR A 395 -27.03 -6.79 14.71
C TYR A 395 -25.67 -7.49 14.88
N LYS A 396 -25.21 -7.61 16.13
CA LYS A 396 -24.15 -8.56 16.46
C LYS A 396 -24.74 -9.95 16.20
N ILE A 397 -24.22 -10.63 15.18
CA ILE A 397 -24.38 -12.08 15.02
C ILE A 397 -23.33 -12.76 15.89
#